data_AF-X0RF86-F1
#
_entry.id   AF-X0RF86-F1
#
_cell.length_a   1.000
_cell.length_b   1.000
_cell.length_c   1.000
_cell.angle_alpha   90.00
_cell.angle_beta   90.00
_cell.angle_gamma   90.00
#
_symmetry.space_group_name_H-M   'P 1'
#
loop_
_entity.id
_entity.type
_entity.pdbx_description
1 polymer ?
#
loop_
_entity_poly.entity_id
_entity_poly.type
_entity_poly.pdbx_seq_one_letter_code
_entity_poly.pdbx_strand_id
1 'polypeptide(L)'
;ISDALHARTGIGGLALLRNWSPLSGLATAATGYVIAGALGWAVRIVFTLVFGKEAFGSGDIHLMAAAGCVAGWPVVVLGFFLTCGLALVGWVAALPFKRTRALPLGPWLSLSFLAVVVFYDSIIEWPLIARAIDVVRLLFLDVPQFPALENIR
;
A
#
# COMPACT_ATOMS: atom_id res chain seq x y z
N ILE A 1 -26.51 9.65 38.60
CA ILE A 1 -25.29 8.82 38.45
C ILE A 1 -25.41 7.87 37.26
N SER A 2 -26.59 7.29 37.00
CA SER A 2 -26.89 6.49 35.80
C SER A 2 -26.70 7.24 34.48
N ASP A 3 -27.17 8.49 34.38
CA ASP A 3 -27.19 9.22 33.10
C ASP A 3 -25.79 9.67 32.65
N ALA A 4 -24.91 9.95 33.62
CA ALA A 4 -23.50 10.28 33.36
C ALA A 4 -22.65 9.06 32.96
N LEU A 5 -23.07 7.85 33.35
CA LEU A 5 -22.45 6.60 32.92
C LEU A 5 -22.83 6.25 31.47
N HIS A 6 -24.08 6.49 31.06
CA HIS A 6 -24.53 6.30 29.67
C HIS A 6 -23.86 7.27 28.68
N ALA A 7 -23.46 8.47 29.13
CA ALA A 7 -22.69 9.42 28.32
C ALA A 7 -21.23 8.99 28.09
N ARG A 8 -20.66 8.13 28.95
CA ARG A 8 -19.27 7.62 28.83
C ARG A 8 -19.18 6.21 28.26
N THR A 9 -20.27 5.44 28.27
CA THR A 9 -20.41 4.14 27.59
C THR A 9 -21.13 4.30 26.25
N GLY A 10 -20.93 5.43 25.57
CA GLY A 10 -21.41 5.66 24.22
C GLY A 10 -20.73 4.67 23.28
N ILE A 11 -21.33 3.49 23.09
CA ILE A 11 -21.78 2.88 21.83
C ILE A 11 -20.92 3.16 20.56
N GLY A 12 -19.62 3.43 20.70
CA GLY A 12 -18.70 3.67 19.59
C GLY A 12 -18.49 2.40 18.77
N GLY A 13 -18.59 1.24 19.41
CA GLY A 13 -18.54 -0.07 18.75
C GLY A 13 -19.75 -0.34 17.83
N LEU A 14 -20.97 0.08 18.20
CA LEU A 14 -22.12 -0.07 17.31
C LEU A 14 -22.15 1.00 16.21
N ALA A 15 -21.51 2.16 16.40
CA ALA A 15 -21.34 3.14 15.32
C ALA A 15 -20.45 2.59 14.18
N LEU A 16 -19.41 1.83 14.53
CA LEU A 16 -18.55 1.10 13.57
C LEU A 16 -19.34 0.03 12.80
N LEU A 17 -20.20 -0.71 13.50
CA LEU A 17 -21.12 -1.69 12.91
C LEU A 17 -22.25 -1.03 12.10
N ARG A 18 -22.67 0.18 12.45
CA ARG A 18 -23.73 0.95 11.77
C ARG A 18 -23.26 1.52 10.43
N ASN A 19 -21.99 1.91 10.33
CA ASN A 19 -21.36 2.37 9.08
C ASN A 19 -20.72 1.21 8.29
N TRP A 20 -20.96 -0.04 8.71
CA TRP A 20 -20.35 -1.21 8.11
C TRP A 20 -20.96 -1.45 6.73
N SER A 21 -20.19 -1.07 5.70
CA SER A 21 -20.56 -1.18 4.30
C SER A 21 -19.65 -2.21 3.63
N PRO A 22 -19.90 -3.52 3.82
CA PRO A 22 -18.99 -4.58 3.34
C PRO A 22 -18.81 -4.55 1.83
N LEU A 23 -19.82 -4.09 1.07
CA LEU A 23 -19.72 -3.92 -0.38
C LEU A 23 -18.72 -2.82 -0.77
N SER A 24 -18.68 -1.70 -0.05
CA SER A 24 -17.72 -0.63 -0.35
C SER A 24 -16.30 -1.07 0.00
N GLY A 25 -16.12 -1.76 1.14
CA GLY A 25 -14.84 -2.34 1.56
C GLY A 25 -14.34 -3.42 0.60
N LEU A 26 -15.24 -4.27 0.08
CA LEU A 26 -14.89 -5.26 -0.93
C LEU A 26 -14.51 -4.58 -2.26
N ALA A 27 -15.27 -3.57 -2.68
CA ALA A 27 -14.99 -2.84 -3.92
C ALA A 27 -13.64 -2.11 -3.87
N THR A 28 -13.31 -1.47 -2.74
CA THR A 28 -12.01 -0.80 -2.54
C THR A 28 -10.85 -1.79 -2.46
N ALA A 29 -11.03 -2.91 -1.75
CA ALA A 29 -10.03 -3.97 -1.71
C ALA A 29 -9.80 -4.59 -3.10
N ALA A 30 -10.87 -4.84 -3.87
CA ALA A 30 -10.80 -5.39 -5.22
C ALA A 30 -10.12 -4.43 -6.20
N THR A 31 -10.44 -3.13 -6.15
CA THR A 31 -9.73 -2.13 -6.98
C THR A 31 -8.26 -2.04 -6.59
N GLY A 32 -7.94 -2.05 -5.30
CA GLY A 32 -6.57 -2.11 -4.81
C GLY A 32 -5.80 -3.33 -5.32
N TYR A 33 -6.41 -4.52 -5.27
CA TYR A 33 -5.86 -5.77 -5.79
C TYR A 33 -5.55 -5.68 -7.28
N VAL A 34 -6.54 -5.24 -8.08
CA VAL A 34 -6.42 -5.20 -9.55
C VAL A 34 -5.35 -4.21 -9.97
N ILE A 35 -5.34 -3.00 -9.41
CA ILE A 35 -4.35 -1.96 -9.76
C ILE A 35 -2.94 -2.40 -9.34
N ALA A 36 -2.78 -2.89 -8.10
CA ALA A 36 -1.49 -3.34 -7.60
C ALA A 36 -0.96 -4.58 -8.33
N GLY A 37 -1.84 -5.53 -8.63
CA GLY A 37 -1.52 -6.72 -9.42
C GLY A 37 -1.14 -6.37 -10.85
N ALA A 38 -1.90 -5.48 -11.51
CA ALA A 38 -1.58 -4.98 -12.85
C ALA A 38 -0.23 -4.25 -12.87
N LEU A 39 0.06 -3.44 -11.85
CA LEU A 39 1.36 -2.79 -11.68
C LEU A 39 2.49 -3.82 -11.56
N GLY A 40 2.34 -4.83 -10.70
CA GLY A 40 3.33 -5.89 -10.53
C GLY A 40 3.58 -6.66 -11.84
N TRP A 41 2.53 -6.96 -12.60
CA TRP A 41 2.65 -7.57 -13.93
C TRP A 41 3.34 -6.66 -14.95
N ALA A 42 2.99 -5.36 -14.98
CA ALA A 42 3.63 -4.39 -15.85
C ALA A 42 5.14 -4.29 -15.54
N VAL A 43 5.50 -4.21 -14.26
CA VAL A 43 6.90 -4.22 -13.80
C VAL A 43 7.59 -5.51 -14.25
N ARG A 44 6.97 -6.68 -14.08
CA ARG A 44 7.55 -7.95 -14.54
C ARG A 44 7.85 -7.91 -16.04
N ILE A 45 6.90 -7.47 -16.87
CA ILE A 45 7.09 -7.39 -18.33
C ILE A 45 8.25 -6.44 -18.67
N VAL A 46 8.26 -5.25 -18.09
CA VAL A 46 9.33 -4.25 -18.32
C VAL A 46 10.70 -4.79 -17.90
N PHE A 47 10.81 -5.37 -16.70
CA PHE A 47 12.08 -5.91 -16.21
C PHE A 47 12.54 -7.14 -16.99
N THR A 48 11.63 -8.03 -17.40
CA THR A 48 11.98 -9.17 -18.25
C THR A 48 12.49 -8.72 -19.62
N LEU A 49 11.90 -7.67 -20.21
CA LEU A 49 12.38 -7.09 -21.47
C LEU A 49 13.75 -6.41 -21.32
N VAL A 50 13.97 -5.66 -20.23
CA VAL A 50 15.22 -4.91 -20.01
C VAL A 50 16.38 -5.83 -19.64
N PHE A 51 16.17 -6.82 -18.77
CA PHE A 51 17.23 -7.69 -18.24
C PHE A 51 17.33 -9.04 -18.96
N GLY A 52 16.39 -9.36 -19.87
CA GLY A 52 16.37 -10.61 -20.62
C GLY A 52 16.22 -11.87 -19.77
N LYS A 53 15.84 -11.72 -18.49
CA LYS A 53 15.66 -12.78 -17.49
C LYS A 53 14.40 -12.50 -16.67
N GLU A 54 13.76 -13.55 -16.18
CA GLU A 54 12.63 -13.44 -15.24
C GLU A 54 13.11 -12.84 -13.91
N ALA A 55 13.18 -11.51 -13.86
CA ALA A 55 13.80 -10.77 -12.76
C ALA A 55 12.83 -10.48 -11.60
N PHE A 56 11.52 -10.57 -11.84
CA PHE A 56 10.49 -10.30 -10.84
C PHE A 56 9.64 -11.54 -10.59
N GLY A 57 9.68 -12.05 -9.35
CA GLY A 57 9.02 -13.30 -8.98
C GLY A 57 7.50 -13.19 -9.08
N SER A 58 6.82 -14.25 -9.52
CA SER A 58 5.35 -14.31 -9.48
C SER A 58 4.83 -14.17 -8.05
N GLY A 59 5.57 -14.66 -7.04
CA GLY A 59 5.24 -14.47 -5.63
C GLY A 59 5.24 -12.99 -5.20
N ASP A 60 6.19 -12.20 -5.69
CA ASP A 60 6.28 -10.78 -5.37
C ASP A 60 5.07 -10.00 -5.92
N ILE A 61 4.56 -10.39 -7.09
CA ILE A 61 3.33 -9.80 -7.67
C ILE A 61 2.12 -10.06 -6.75
N HIS A 62 1.99 -11.27 -6.21
CA HIS A 62 0.88 -11.58 -5.28
C HIS A 62 1.03 -10.81 -3.96
N LEU A 63 2.26 -10.60 -3.48
CA LEU A 63 2.53 -9.74 -2.32
C LEU A 63 2.11 -8.29 -2.58
N MET A 64 2.44 -7.74 -3.77
CA MET A 64 1.99 -6.40 -4.17
C MET A 64 0.46 -6.34 -4.25
N ALA A 65 -0.18 -7.34 -4.83
CA ALA A 65 -1.63 -7.41 -4.94
C ALA A 65 -2.31 -7.50 -3.57
N ALA A 66 -1.78 -8.31 -2.65
CA ALA A 66 -2.27 -8.42 -1.28
C ALA A 66 -2.07 -7.11 -0.49
N ALA A 67 -0.91 -6.46 -0.63
CA ALA A 67 -0.69 -5.13 -0.05
C ALA A 67 -1.66 -4.10 -0.63
N GLY A 68 -1.98 -4.19 -1.92
CA GLY A 68 -2.99 -3.37 -2.59
C GLY A 68 -4.40 -3.57 -2.03
N CYS A 69 -4.80 -4.80 -1.71
CA CYS A 69 -6.09 -5.07 -1.04
C CYS A 69 -6.22 -4.36 0.30
N VAL A 70 -5.14 -4.37 1.09
CA VAL A 70 -5.17 -3.96 2.50
C VAL A 70 -4.93 -2.46 2.63
N ALA A 71 -3.93 -1.93 1.94
CA ALA A 71 -3.44 -0.56 2.11
C ALA A 71 -3.73 0.34 0.89
N GLY A 72 -4.27 -0.23 -0.19
CA GLY A 72 -4.56 0.49 -1.42
C GLY A 72 -3.35 0.61 -2.36
N TRP A 73 -3.63 1.00 -3.60
CA TRP A 73 -2.63 1.14 -4.65
C TRP A 73 -1.52 2.18 -4.38
N PRO A 74 -1.73 3.33 -3.67
CA PRO A 74 -0.66 4.31 -3.47
C PRO A 74 0.47 3.75 -2.60
N VAL A 75 0.11 2.97 -1.58
CA VAL A 75 1.06 2.32 -0.67
C VAL A 75 1.91 1.31 -1.43
N VAL A 76 1.32 0.58 -2.38
CA VAL A 76 2.04 -0.38 -3.22
C VAL A 76 3.06 0.33 -4.12
N VAL A 77 2.67 1.45 -4.76
CA VAL A 77 3.58 2.23 -5.61
C VAL A 77 4.74 2.77 -4.78
N LEU A 78 4.45 3.45 -3.68
CA LEU A 78 5.47 4.02 -2.79
C LEU A 78 6.39 2.93 -2.22
N GLY A 79 5.80 1.82 -1.75
CA GLY A 79 6.54 0.70 -1.20
C GLY A 79 7.45 0.05 -2.23
N PHE A 80 7.00 -0.10 -3.48
CA PHE A 80 7.84 -0.62 -4.57
C PHE A 80 9.08 0.24 -4.82
N PHE A 81 8.92 1.56 -4.89
CA PHE A 81 10.07 2.46 -5.03
C PHE A 81 11.02 2.38 -3.84
N LEU A 82 10.48 2.29 -2.62
CA LEU A 82 11.27 2.11 -1.41
C LEU A 82 12.02 0.76 -1.43
N THR A 83 11.39 -0.30 -1.96
CA THR A 83 12.02 -1.62 -2.14
C THR A 83 13.18 -1.54 -3.10
N CYS A 84 13.05 -0.83 -4.24
CA CYS A 84 14.17 -0.64 -5.16
C CYS A 84 15.37 0.02 -4.45
N GLY A 85 15.13 1.02 -3.60
CA GLY A 85 16.17 1.66 -2.79
C GLY A 85 16.79 0.71 -1.77
N LEU A 86 15.96 0.01 -0.97
CA LEU A 86 16.44 -0.93 0.04
C LEU A 86 17.18 -2.13 -0.57
N ALA A 87 16.70 -2.66 -1.68
CA ALA A 87 17.34 -3.76 -2.40
C ALA A 87 18.71 -3.34 -2.95
N LEU A 88 18.85 -2.10 -3.44
CA LEU A 88 20.13 -1.56 -3.88
C LEU A 88 21.11 -1.43 -2.71
N VAL A 89 20.67 -0.87 -1.57
CA VAL A 89 21.50 -0.77 -0.35
C VAL A 89 21.90 -2.15 0.15
N GLY A 90 20.96 -3.09 0.20
CA GLY A 90 21.20 -4.48 0.60
C GLY A 90 22.19 -5.19 -0.32
N TRP A 91 22.11 -4.96 -1.63
CA TRP A 91 23.11 -5.45 -2.58
C TRP A 91 24.48 -4.86 -2.27
N VAL A 92 24.60 -3.54 -2.19
CA VAL A 92 25.89 -2.86 -1.93
C VAL A 92 26.51 -3.35 -0.62
N ALA A 93 25.71 -3.52 0.44
CA ALA A 93 26.16 -4.05 1.72
C ALA A 93 26.57 -5.53 1.67
N ALA A 94 26.02 -6.31 0.74
CA ALA A 94 26.34 -7.72 0.55
C ALA A 94 27.58 -7.98 -0.35
N LEU A 95 28.07 -6.97 -1.08
CA LEU A 95 29.30 -7.05 -1.88
C LEU A 95 30.51 -7.61 -1.13
N PRO A 96 30.83 -7.19 0.12
CA PRO A 96 31.97 -7.75 0.86
C PRO A 96 31.80 -9.23 1.25
N PHE A 97 30.58 -9.77 1.27
CA PHE A 97 30.28 -11.10 1.79
C PHE A 97 30.31 -12.23 0.74
N LYS A 98 30.67 -11.96 -0.53
CA LYS A 98 30.83 -12.95 -1.65
C LYS A 98 29.72 -14.01 -1.78
N ARG A 99 28.52 -13.75 -1.28
CA ARG A 99 27.35 -14.64 -1.38
C ARG A 99 26.53 -14.22 -2.59
N THR A 100 26.98 -14.61 -3.78
CA THR A 100 26.21 -14.51 -5.03
C THR A 100 25.12 -15.57 -5.02
N ARG A 101 24.02 -15.30 -4.33
CA ARG A 101 22.75 -15.99 -4.56
C ARG A 101 21.70 -14.91 -4.71
N ALA A 102 20.84 -15.07 -5.70
CA ALA A 102 19.78 -14.13 -6.06
C ALA A 102 19.18 -13.44 -4.83
N LEU A 103 19.12 -12.10 -4.85
CA LEU A 103 18.58 -11.32 -3.75
C LEU A 103 17.12 -11.72 -3.54
N PRO A 104 16.75 -12.28 -2.37
CA PRO A 104 15.35 -12.55 -2.09
C PRO A 104 14.64 -11.21 -1.94
N LEU A 105 13.84 -10.83 -2.95
CA LEU A 105 13.11 -9.56 -2.95
C LEU A 105 11.99 -9.56 -1.89
N GLY A 106 11.37 -10.70 -1.65
CA GLY A 106 10.24 -10.85 -0.71
C GLY A 106 10.43 -10.15 0.65
N PRO A 107 11.50 -10.43 1.42
CA PRO A 107 11.73 -9.77 2.71
C PRO A 107 11.92 -8.26 2.65
N TRP A 108 12.62 -7.75 1.62
CA TRP A 108 12.81 -6.30 1.46
C TRP A 108 11.53 -5.61 1.01
N LEU A 109 10.76 -6.30 0.17
CA LEU A 109 9.50 -5.83 -0.38
C LEU A 109 8.41 -5.76 0.71
N SER A 110 8.30 -6.79 1.55
CA SER A 110 7.39 -6.76 2.70
C SER A 110 7.81 -5.71 3.73
N LEU A 111 9.11 -5.55 3.97
CA LEU A 111 9.63 -4.53 4.89
C LEU A 111 9.33 -3.11 4.39
N SER A 112 9.44 -2.87 3.09
CA SER A 112 9.05 -1.59 2.49
C SER A 112 7.56 -1.32 2.66
N PHE A 113 6.69 -2.29 2.39
CA PHE A 113 5.25 -2.10 2.60
C PHE A 113 4.90 -1.82 4.05
N LEU A 114 5.50 -2.57 4.98
CA LEU A 114 5.32 -2.32 6.41
C LEU A 114 5.76 -0.88 6.76
N ALA A 115 6.94 -0.46 6.30
CA ALA A 115 7.43 0.89 6.53
C ALA A 115 6.48 1.96 5.96
N VAL A 116 6.01 1.82 4.72
CA VAL A 116 5.09 2.80 4.13
C VAL A 116 3.76 2.85 4.86
N VAL A 117 3.23 1.70 5.31
CA VAL A 117 1.99 1.68 6.10
C VAL A 117 2.18 2.38 7.45
N VAL A 118 3.30 2.14 8.14
CA VAL A 118 3.56 2.74 9.46
C VAL A 118 3.82 4.25 9.37
N PHE A 119 4.55 4.69 8.34
CA PHE A 119 4.91 6.09 8.15
C PHE A 119 4.00 6.82 7.16
N TYR A 120 2.84 6.24 6.81
CA TYR A 120 1.97 6.77 5.76
C TYR A 120 1.57 8.23 6.00
N ASP A 121 1.16 8.55 7.23
CA ASP A 121 0.73 9.90 7.60
C ASP A 121 1.88 10.92 7.47
N SER A 122 3.08 10.57 7.94
CA SER A 122 4.27 11.42 7.79
C SER A 122 4.74 11.56 6.33
N ILE A 123 4.51 10.53 5.50
CA ILE A 123 4.85 10.55 4.07
C ILE A 123 3.88 11.44 3.29
N ILE A 124 2.59 11.42 3.64
CA ILE A 124 1.56 12.17 2.91
C ILE A 124 1.56 13.67 3.22
N GLU A 125 2.11 14.06 4.38
CA GLU A 125 2.31 15.47 4.73
C GLU A 125 3.24 16.21 3.74
N TRP A 126 4.03 15.49 2.95
CA TRP A 126 4.84 16.08 1.90
C TRP A 126 3.98 16.55 0.72
N PRO A 127 3.98 17.86 0.39
CA PRO A 127 3.05 18.44 -0.58
C PRO A 127 3.25 17.91 -2.00
N LEU A 128 4.45 17.44 -2.34
CA LEU A 128 4.73 16.83 -3.63
C LEU A 128 4.05 15.46 -3.77
N ILE A 129 4.05 14.68 -2.69
CA ILE A 129 3.50 13.32 -2.64
C ILE A 129 1.98 13.38 -2.60
N ALA A 130 1.41 14.28 -1.79
CA ALA A 130 -0.02 14.55 -1.79
C ALA A 130 -0.53 14.92 -3.19
N ARG A 131 0.15 15.85 -3.87
CA ARG A 131 -0.22 16.25 -5.24
C ARG A 131 -0.09 15.14 -6.26
N ALA A 132 0.96 14.32 -6.20
CA ALA A 132 1.12 13.19 -7.11
C ALA A 132 -0.01 12.17 -6.91
N ILE A 133 -0.36 11.86 -5.66
CA ILE A 133 -1.47 10.95 -5.34
C ILE A 133 -2.79 11.54 -5.82
N ASP A 134 -3.03 12.83 -5.59
CA ASP A 134 -4.28 13.50 -5.99
C ASP A 134 -4.45 13.59 -7.51
N VAL A 135 -3.38 13.88 -8.25
CA VAL A 135 -3.40 13.88 -9.72
C VAL A 135 -3.71 12.49 -10.26
N VAL A 136 -3.05 11.44 -9.73
CA VAL A 136 -3.30 10.07 -10.17
C VAL A 136 -4.69 9.59 -9.75
N ARG A 137 -5.18 10.00 -8.57
CA ARG A 137 -6.58 9.77 -8.15
C ARG A 137 -7.56 10.42 -9.12
N LEU A 138 -7.37 11.71 -9.43
CA LEU A 138 -8.18 12.43 -10.42
C LEU A 138 -8.15 11.79 -11.81
N LEU A 139 -7.01 11.22 -12.21
CA LEU A 139 -6.84 10.62 -13.53
C LEU A 139 -7.46 9.20 -13.64
N PHE A 140 -7.41 8.40 -12.57
CA PHE A 140 -7.80 6.98 -12.61
C PHE A 140 -9.11 6.65 -11.91
N LEU A 141 -9.54 7.43 -10.92
CA LEU A 141 -10.71 7.15 -10.10
C LEU A 141 -11.38 8.46 -9.66
N ASP A 142 -12.43 8.87 -10.37
CA ASP A 142 -13.46 9.77 -9.82
C ASP A 142 -14.27 9.01 -8.76
N VAL A 143 -13.58 8.54 -7.70
CA VAL A 143 -14.21 7.94 -6.54
C VAL A 143 -14.48 9.10 -5.58
N PRO A 144 -15.76 9.46 -5.36
CA PRO A 144 -16.11 10.50 -4.41
C PRO A 144 -15.54 10.13 -3.05
N GLN A 145 -14.85 11.08 -2.41
CA GLN A 145 -14.53 10.97 -1.00
C GLN A 145 -15.85 10.75 -0.26
N PHE A 146 -15.99 9.65 0.48
CA PHE A 146 -17.04 9.60 1.49
C PHE A 146 -16.66 10.63 2.56
N PRO A 147 -17.51 11.64 2.82
CA PRO A 147 -17.26 12.65 3.84
C PRO A 147 -17.50 12.01 5.20
N ALA A 148 -16.52 11.27 5.72
CA ALA A 148 -16.69 10.53 6.97
C ALA A 148 -15.85 11.07 8.13
N LEU A 149 -15.05 12.14 7.95
CA LEU A 149 -14.20 12.67 9.02
C LEU A 149 -14.12 14.22 9.09
N GLU A 150 -15.10 14.94 8.54
CA GLU A 150 -15.22 16.40 8.78
C GLU A 150 -16.33 16.76 9.79
N ASN A 151 -17.21 15.81 10.13
CA ASN A 151 -18.33 16.01 11.06
C ASN A 151 -18.18 15.17 12.35
N ILE A 152 -16.94 15.06 12.84
CA ILE A 152 -16.63 14.58 14.20
C ILE A 152 -15.53 15.50 14.77
N ARG A 153 -15.80 16.80 14.77
CA ARG A 153 -15.11 17.77 15.60
C ARG A 153 -16.15 18.68 16.26
#